data_AF-A0A4Y9EKZ4-F1
#
_entry.id   AF-A0A4Y9EKZ4-F1
#
_cell.length_a   1.000
_cell.length_b   1.000
_cell.length_c   1.000
_cell.angle_alpha   90.00
_cell.angle_beta   90.00
_cell.angle_gamma   90.00
#
_symmetry.space_group_name_H-M   'P 1'
#
loop_
_entity.id
_entity.type
_entity.pdbx_description
1 polymer ?
#
loop_
_entity_poly.entity_id
_entity_poly.type
_entity_poly.pdbx_seq_one_letter_code
_entity_poly.pdbx_strand_id
1 'polypeptide(L)'
;MPATSARRSAETRGRRAETLAAWWLRLKGYSILDRRVATPVGEIDLVAARGGTLVFVEVKARAGFDAALLALNPQALARVGRAAQLLAGQYALHARPAHVRIDAVLVVPGRWPRHIKAVWRET
;
A
#
# COMPACT_ATOMS: atom_id res chain seq x y z
N MET A 1 -33.92 -5.62 -1.41
CA MET A 1 -32.71 -5.12 -2.11
C MET A 1 -31.46 -5.80 -1.54
N PRO A 2 -30.94 -6.93 -2.06
CA PRO A 2 -29.75 -7.55 -1.49
C PRO A 2 -28.49 -7.14 -2.25
N ALA A 3 -27.84 -6.08 -1.80
CA ALA A 3 -26.47 -5.70 -2.21
C ALA A 3 -25.42 -6.06 -1.14
N THR A 4 -25.68 -7.06 -0.29
CA THR A 4 -25.22 -6.98 1.11
C THR A 4 -24.27 -8.07 1.62
N SER A 5 -24.04 -9.21 0.95
CA SER A 5 -23.08 -10.23 1.45
C SER A 5 -21.72 -10.19 0.74
N ALA A 6 -21.70 -10.08 -0.59
CA ALA A 6 -20.47 -10.08 -1.39
C ALA A 6 -19.59 -8.86 -1.13
N ARG A 7 -20.19 -7.68 -0.91
CA ARG A 7 -19.47 -6.44 -0.59
C ARG A 7 -18.84 -6.49 0.80
N ARG A 8 -19.55 -7.01 1.80
CA ARG A 8 -19.03 -7.24 3.16
C ARG A 8 -17.91 -8.28 3.19
N SER A 9 -18.02 -9.35 2.39
CA SER A 9 -16.97 -10.37 2.29
C SER A 9 -15.73 -9.86 1.56
N ALA A 10 -15.90 -8.98 0.57
CA ALA A 10 -14.79 -8.28 -0.08
C ALA A 10 -14.09 -7.31 0.88
N GLU A 11 -14.83 -6.51 1.63
CA GLU A 11 -14.28 -5.58 2.62
C GLU A 11 -13.51 -6.31 3.74
N THR A 12 -14.09 -7.39 4.27
CA THR A 12 -13.44 -8.21 5.30
C THR A 12 -12.13 -8.84 4.78
N ARG A 13 -12.12 -9.31 3.52
CA ARG A 13 -10.90 -9.80 2.87
C ARG A 13 -9.87 -8.68 2.71
N GLY A 14 -10.30 -7.48 2.34
CA GLY A 14 -9.43 -6.30 2.24
C GLY A 14 -8.74 -5.97 3.56
N ARG A 15 -9.49 -5.90 4.67
CA ARG A 15 -8.94 -5.60 6.01
C ARG A 15 -7.93 -6.65 6.49
N ARG A 16 -8.21 -7.93 6.22
CA ARG A 16 -7.28 -9.03 6.54
C ARG A 16 -6.00 -8.94 5.72
N ALA A 17 -6.11 -8.65 4.42
CA ALA A 17 -4.96 -8.48 3.54
C ALA A 17 -4.08 -7.30 4.00
N GLU A 18 -4.69 -6.16 4.32
CA GLU A 18 -3.97 -4.98 4.82
C GLU A 18 -3.24 -5.27 6.14
N THR A 19 -3.89 -6.01 7.05
CA THR A 19 -3.26 -6.40 8.33
C THR A 19 -2.09 -7.33 8.12
N LEU A 20 -2.21 -8.32 7.23
CA LEU A 20 -1.11 -9.21 6.89
C LEU A 20 0.03 -8.48 6.18
N ALA A 21 -0.29 -7.52 5.31
CA ALA A 21 0.69 -6.67 4.65
C ALA A 21 1.46 -5.80 5.65
N ALA A 22 0.77 -5.19 6.61
CA ALA A 22 1.40 -4.40 7.67
C ALA A 22 2.35 -5.26 8.51
N TRP A 23 1.93 -6.45 8.94
CA TRP A 23 2.79 -7.39 9.66
C TRP A 23 4.01 -7.83 8.84
N TRP A 24 3.80 -8.16 7.56
CA TRP A 24 4.88 -8.54 6.67
C TRP A 24 5.92 -7.42 6.50
N LEU A 25 5.48 -6.18 6.38
CA LEU A 25 6.36 -5.02 6.30
C LEU A 25 7.12 -4.80 7.62
N ARG A 26 6.46 -4.96 8.77
CA ARG A 26 7.13 -4.91 10.09
C ARG A 26 8.25 -5.95 10.20
N LEU A 27 7.99 -7.19 9.80
CA LEU A 27 9.00 -8.26 9.77
C LEU A 27 10.17 -7.93 8.83
N LYS A 28 9.93 -7.14 7.78
CA LYS A 28 10.97 -6.63 6.87
C LYS A 28 11.67 -5.36 7.39
N GLY A 29 11.45 -4.98 8.64
CA GLY A 29 12.09 -3.83 9.30
C GLY A 29 11.49 -2.47 8.95
N TYR A 30 10.23 -2.43 8.49
CA TYR A 30 9.51 -1.17 8.30
C TYR A 30 8.69 -0.80 9.53
N SER A 31 8.70 0.47 9.89
CA SER A 31 7.75 1.05 10.84
C SER A 31 6.47 1.41 10.10
N ILE A 32 5.32 0.90 10.54
CA ILE A 32 4.02 1.33 10.00
C ILE A 32 3.63 2.61 10.71
N LEU A 33 3.55 3.71 9.96
CA LEU A 33 3.22 5.03 10.47
C LEU A 33 1.71 5.26 10.49
N ASP A 34 1.01 4.78 9.45
CA ASP A 34 -0.43 4.99 9.32
C ASP A 34 -1.09 3.94 8.42
N ARG A 35 -2.43 3.84 8.47
CA ARG A 35 -3.25 2.90 7.72
C ARG A 35 -4.52 3.57 7.22
N ARG A 36 -4.94 3.28 5.98
CA ARG A 36 -6.16 3.82 5.34
C ARG A 36 -6.21 5.34 5.34
N VAL A 37 -5.14 5.97 4.88
CA VAL A 37 -5.01 7.42 4.86
C VAL A 37 -5.83 7.98 3.71
N ALA A 38 -6.92 8.66 4.04
CA ALA A 38 -7.75 9.36 3.06
C ALA A 38 -7.08 10.68 2.64
N THR A 39 -7.06 10.95 1.34
CA THR A 39 -6.61 12.22 0.74
C THR A 39 -7.65 12.70 -0.28
N PRO A 40 -7.66 13.98 -0.66
CA PRO A 40 -8.60 14.52 -1.65
C PRO A 40 -8.54 13.81 -3.01
N VAL A 41 -7.38 13.26 -3.36
CA VAL A 41 -7.17 12.51 -4.61
C VAL A 41 -7.34 11.01 -4.41
N GLY A 42 -7.43 10.53 -3.16
CA GLY A 42 -7.55 9.12 -2.86
C GLY A 42 -7.16 8.57 -1.50
N GLU A 43 -7.50 7.32 -1.24
CA GLU A 43 -7.03 6.53 -0.10
C GLU A 43 -5.69 5.84 -0.39
N ILE A 44 -4.79 5.84 0.60
CA ILE A 44 -3.57 5.03 0.66
C ILE A 44 -3.76 3.95 1.73
N ASP A 45 -3.53 2.69 1.39
CA ASP A 45 -3.74 1.59 2.33
C ASP A 45 -2.79 1.62 3.53
N LEU A 46 -1.49 1.83 3.30
CA LEU A 46 -0.49 1.90 4.37
C LEU A 46 0.57 2.98 4.10
N VAL A 47 1.00 3.65 5.17
CA VAL A 47 2.18 4.53 5.18
C VAL A 47 3.23 3.88 6.08
N ALA A 48 4.44 3.70 5.57
CA ALA A 48 5.53 3.04 6.27
C ALA A 48 6.86 3.78 6.10
N ALA A 49 7.80 3.57 7.02
CA ALA A 49 9.13 4.13 6.94
C ALA A 49 10.22 3.09 7.23
N ARG A 50 11.36 3.20 6.55
CA ARG A 50 12.56 2.40 6.83
C ARG A 50 13.80 3.13 6.32
N GLY A 51 14.79 3.31 7.21
CA GLY A 51 16.13 3.80 6.84
C GLY A 51 16.11 5.07 6.00
N GLY A 52 15.37 6.11 6.44
CA GLY A 52 15.25 7.38 5.71
C GLY A 52 14.40 7.30 4.43
N THR A 53 13.68 6.21 4.19
CA THR A 53 12.71 6.11 3.10
C THR A 53 11.29 6.13 3.67
N LEU A 54 10.46 7.06 3.20
CA LEU A 54 9.01 7.04 3.39
C LEU A 54 8.37 6.27 2.24
N VAL A 55 7.49 5.35 2.57
CA VAL A 55 6.88 4.41 1.63
C VAL A 55 5.36 4.48 1.74
N PHE A 56 4.73 4.77 0.62
CA PHE A 56 3.29 4.66 0.45
C PHE A 56 3.01 3.32 -0.23
N VAL A 57 2.18 2.50 0.41
CA VAL A 57 1.97 1.10 -0.01
C VAL A 57 0.51 0.89 -0.39
N GLU A 58 0.31 0.35 -1.59
CA GLU A 58 -0.97 -0.18 -2.03
C GLU A 58 -1.03 -1.69 -1.71
N VAL A 59 -2.12 -2.15 -1.08
CA VAL A 59 -2.33 -3.56 -0.75
C VAL A 59 -3.34 -4.19 -1.70
N LYS A 60 -2.92 -5.21 -2.44
CA LYS A 60 -3.80 -5.92 -3.37
C LYS A 60 -4.00 -7.37 -2.94
N ALA A 61 -5.23 -7.65 -2.49
CA ALA A 61 -5.71 -9.02 -2.35
C ALA A 61 -5.96 -9.62 -3.75
N ARG A 62 -5.38 -10.80 -4.02
CA ARG A 62 -5.49 -11.52 -5.28
C ARG A 62 -5.71 -13.01 -5.04
N ALA A 63 -6.33 -13.70 -5.99
CA ALA A 63 -6.47 -15.15 -5.96
C ALA A 63 -5.15 -15.89 -6.33
N GLY A 64 -4.26 -15.21 -7.06
CA GLY A 64 -2.96 -15.73 -7.51
C GLY A 64 -1.98 -14.61 -7.86
N PHE A 65 -0.73 -14.96 -8.20
CA PHE A 65 0.37 -14.03 -8.50
C PHE A 65 0.62 -13.81 -10.00
N ASP A 66 -0.43 -13.86 -10.82
CA ASP A 66 -0.27 -13.80 -12.28
C ASP A 66 0.43 -12.51 -12.73
N ALA A 67 1.37 -12.61 -13.69
CA ALA A 67 2.26 -11.51 -14.07
C ALA A 67 1.51 -10.26 -14.57
N ALA A 68 0.43 -10.46 -15.33
CA ALA A 68 -0.46 -9.38 -15.77
C ALA A 68 -1.18 -8.69 -14.60
N LEU A 69 -1.43 -9.41 -13.49
CA LEU A 69 -2.03 -8.85 -12.27
C LEU A 69 -1.00 -8.17 -11.34
N LEU A 70 0.31 -8.38 -11.57
CA LEU A 70 1.39 -7.65 -10.90
C LEU A 70 1.58 -6.25 -11.49
N ALA A 71 1.13 -6.03 -12.74
CA ALA A 71 1.16 -4.72 -13.37
C ALA A 71 0.37 -3.72 -12.52
N LEU A 72 1.05 -2.68 -12.04
CA LEU A 72 0.38 -1.63 -11.30
C LEU A 72 -0.35 -0.70 -12.24
N ASN A 73 -1.54 -0.30 -11.81
CA ASN A 73 -2.39 0.63 -12.55
C ASN A 73 -1.70 2.01 -12.58
N PRO A 74 -1.41 2.57 -13.77
CA PRO A 74 -0.81 3.91 -13.90
C PRO A 74 -1.60 5.02 -13.18
N GLN A 75 -2.92 4.90 -13.11
CA GLN A 75 -3.78 5.85 -12.41
C GLN A 75 -3.60 5.75 -10.89
N ALA A 76 -3.44 4.54 -10.36
CA ALA A 76 -3.15 4.33 -8.95
C ALA A 76 -1.77 4.88 -8.59
N LEU A 77 -0.78 4.65 -9.45
CA LEU A 77 0.57 5.22 -9.31
C LEU A 77 0.54 6.76 -9.29
N ALA A 78 -0.15 7.40 -10.24
CA ALA A 78 -0.28 8.86 -10.28
C ALA A 78 -1.01 9.42 -9.06
N ARG A 79 -2.05 8.72 -8.58
CA ARG A 79 -2.81 9.09 -7.38
C ARG A 79 -1.96 9.01 -6.12
N VAL A 80 -1.18 7.94 -5.96
CA VAL A 80 -0.27 7.79 -4.83
C VAL A 80 0.89 8.79 -4.92
N GLY A 81 1.39 9.12 -6.11
CA GLY A 81 2.39 10.19 -6.29
C GLY A 81 1.88 11.55 -5.81
N ARG A 82 0.67 11.95 -6.19
CA ARG A 82 0.04 13.19 -5.69
C ARG A 82 -0.23 13.16 -4.18
N ALA A 83 -0.73 12.04 -3.67
CA ALA A 83 -0.96 11.87 -2.24
C ALA A 83 0.36 11.91 -1.45
N ALA A 84 1.44 11.35 -2.00
CA ALA A 84 2.77 11.42 -1.42
C ALA A 84 3.29 12.86 -1.33
N GLN A 85 3.09 13.69 -2.37
CA GLN A 85 3.45 15.11 -2.33
C GLN A 85 2.67 15.87 -1.24
N LEU A 86 1.37 15.59 -1.08
CA LEU A 86 0.53 16.23 -0.06
C LEU A 86 0.91 15.79 1.36
N LEU A 87 1.24 14.51 1.53
CA LEU A 87 1.48 13.90 2.85
C LEU A 87 2.95 13.96 3.27
N ALA A 88 3.88 14.23 2.36
CA ALA A 88 5.32 14.24 2.65
C ALA A 88 5.64 15.19 3.81
N GLY A 89 5.07 16.39 3.84
CA GLY A 89 5.27 17.34 4.95
C GLY A 89 4.75 16.85 6.30
N GLN A 90 3.59 16.18 6.30
CA GLN A 90 2.98 15.61 7.52
C GLN A 90 3.84 14.51 8.14
N TYR A 91 4.41 13.63 7.30
CA TYR A 91 5.25 12.53 7.77
C TYR A 91 6.75 12.86 7.79
N ALA A 92 7.17 14.02 7.29
CA ALA A 92 8.57 14.46 7.27
C ALA A 92 9.17 14.54 8.68
N LEU A 93 8.38 14.94 9.68
CA LEU A 93 8.82 15.02 11.08
C LEU A 93 9.08 13.63 11.70
N HIS A 94 8.39 12.60 11.21
CA HIS A 94 8.51 11.23 11.74
C HIS A 94 9.65 10.44 11.12
N ALA A 95 10.00 10.73 9.86
CA ALA A 95 10.95 9.90 9.11
C ALA A 95 12.15 10.66 8.51
N ARG A 96 12.14 12.01 8.50
CA ARG A 96 13.05 12.89 7.73
C ARG A 96 13.53 12.22 6.43
N PRO A 97 12.60 11.77 5.58
CA PRO A 97 12.94 10.81 4.55
C PRO A 97 13.75 11.50 3.46
N ALA A 98 14.93 10.95 3.16
CA ALA A 98 15.72 11.33 1.97
C ALA A 98 15.07 10.81 0.68
N HIS A 99 14.21 9.80 0.78
CA HIS A 99 13.55 9.18 -0.37
C HIS A 99 12.08 8.91 -0.09
N VAL A 100 11.25 9.17 -1.10
CA VAL A 100 9.84 8.77 -1.12
C VAL A 100 9.68 7.65 -2.15
N ARG A 101 8.96 6.59 -1.77
CA ARG A 101 8.73 5.43 -2.65
C ARG A 101 7.27 5.01 -2.65
N ILE A 102 6.83 4.52 -3.80
CA ILE A 102 5.53 3.87 -3.95
C ILE A 102 5.78 2.38 -4.11
N ASP A 103 5.28 1.60 -3.16
CA ASP A 103 5.40 0.15 -3.11
C ASP A 103 4.03 -0.51 -3.25
N ALA A 104 4.02 -1.80 -3.58
CA ALA A 104 2.82 -2.62 -3.53
C ALA A 104 3.06 -3.89 -2.73
N VAL A 105 2.06 -4.30 -1.95
CA VAL A 105 2.04 -5.60 -1.28
C VAL A 105 0.91 -6.44 -1.82
N LEU A 106 1.25 -7.59 -2.36
CA LEU A 106 0.30 -8.54 -2.90
C LEU A 106 0.06 -9.64 -1.88
N VAL A 107 -1.21 -9.88 -1.58
CA VAL A 107 -1.65 -10.90 -0.64
C VAL A 107 -2.45 -11.94 -1.40
N VAL A 108 -1.97 -13.18 -1.36
CA VAL A 108 -2.60 -14.36 -1.96
C VAL A 108 -2.85 -15.40 -0.88
N PRO A 109 -4.06 -15.98 -0.77
CA PRO A 109 -4.35 -17.02 0.21
C PRO A 109 -3.35 -18.18 0.15
N GLY A 110 -2.90 -18.64 1.32
CA GLY A 110 -1.96 -19.77 1.43
C GLY A 110 -0.53 -19.48 0.99
N ARG A 111 -0.17 -18.22 0.70
CA ARG A 111 1.19 -17.83 0.32
C ARG A 111 1.69 -16.63 1.12
N TRP A 112 3.01 -16.53 1.25
CA TRP A 112 3.65 -15.36 1.83
C TRP A 112 3.37 -14.10 1.00
N PRO A 113 3.12 -12.93 1.63
CA PRO A 113 2.90 -11.70 0.89
C PRO A 113 4.12 -11.32 0.06
N ARG A 114 3.87 -10.84 -1.16
CA ARG A 114 4.93 -10.35 -2.05
C ARG A 114 4.99 -8.83 -1.98
N HIS A 115 6.12 -8.30 -1.54
CA HIS A 115 6.36 -6.86 -1.47
C HIS A 115 7.20 -6.44 -2.70
N ILE A 116 6.56 -5.70 -3.59
CA ILE A 116 7.14 -5.12 -4.81
C ILE A 116 7.53 -3.68 -4.50
N LYS A 117 8.82 -3.36 -4.67
CA LYS A 117 9.37 -2.03 -4.35
C LYS A 117 9.48 -1.15 -5.58
N ALA A 118 9.45 0.17 -5.37
CA ALA A 118 9.74 1.19 -6.39
C ALA A 118 8.91 0.98 -7.66
N VAL A 119 7.62 0.76 -7.47
CA VAL A 119 6.75 0.42 -8.60
C VAL A 119 6.43 1.65 -9.46
N TRP A 120 6.94 2.80 -9.01
CA TRP A 120 7.13 4.01 -9.78
C TRP A 120 8.57 4.54 -9.56
N ARG A 121 9.20 5.01 -10.63
CA ARG A 121 10.27 6.01 -10.56
C ARG A 121 9.82 7.17 -11.44
N GLU A 122 9.83 8.38 -10.88
CA GLU A 122 9.87 9.59 -11.69
C GLU A 122 11.17 9.51 -12.49
N THR A 123 11.08 9.56 -13.81
CA THR A 123 12.25 9.63 -14.71
C THR A 123 12.92 10.99 -14.55
#